data_AF-N1QJJ7-F1
#
_entry.id   AF-N1QJJ7-F1
#
_cell.length_a   1.000
_cell.length_b   1.000
_cell.length_c   1.000
_cell.angle_alpha   90.00
_cell.angle_beta   90.00
_cell.angle_gamma   90.00
#
_symmetry.space_group_name_H-M   'P 1'
#
loop_
_entity.id
_entity.type
_entity.pdbx_description
1 polymer ?
#
loop_
_entity_poly.entity_id
_entity_poly.type
_entity_poly.pdbx_seq_one_letter_code
_entity_poly.pdbx_strand_id
1 'polypeptide(L)'
;DGAQNLDGRSGKLRATVYDAVAGRVGYEGLLLDKGGNPLPPDQVLYNKADAPIRFAENDDYFAHRCLPPDQRLPDSDLLKAIHAYASDFYDSGALGQTRNDFRSLDETALIAMGILIEEAVAASLGSTGDLAFVEDAK
;
A
#
# COMPACT_ATOMS: atom_id res chain seq x y z
N ASP A 1 14.45 -25.23 -38.04
CA ASP A 1 15.31 -24.80 -36.92
C ASP A 1 14.93 -23.42 -36.45
N GLY A 2 14.06 -23.37 -35.45
CA GLY A 2 13.65 -22.15 -34.77
C GLY A 2 13.80 -22.38 -33.28
N ALA A 3 14.93 -21.94 -32.72
CA ALA A 3 15.11 -21.79 -31.29
C ALA A 3 15.49 -20.31 -31.07
N GLN A 4 14.47 -19.47 -30.90
CA GLN A 4 14.68 -18.11 -30.42
C GLN A 4 14.97 -18.20 -28.92
N ASN A 5 16.23 -17.90 -28.62
CA ASN A 5 16.81 -17.80 -27.31
C ASN A 5 16.07 -16.71 -26.52
N LEU A 6 15.15 -17.09 -25.62
CA LEU A 6 14.56 -16.20 -24.63
C LEU A 6 15.57 -16.00 -23.52
N ASP A 7 16.61 -15.21 -23.81
CA ASP A 7 17.57 -14.75 -22.82
C ASP A 7 16.80 -13.93 -21.77
N GLY A 8 16.60 -14.58 -20.63
CA GLY A 8 15.92 -14.05 -19.47
C GLY A 8 16.58 -12.75 -19.02
N ARG A 9 15.86 -11.64 -19.21
CA ARG A 9 16.08 -10.42 -18.42
C ARG A 9 15.62 -10.67 -17.00
N SER A 10 16.34 -11.53 -16.26
CA SER A 10 16.33 -11.52 -14.80
C SER A 10 17.23 -10.38 -14.32
N GLY A 11 16.85 -9.14 -14.69
CA GLY A 11 17.26 -8.01 -13.89
C GLY A 11 16.48 -8.16 -12.60
N LYS A 12 17.14 -8.61 -11.52
CA LYS A 12 16.52 -8.79 -10.20
C LYS A 12 15.65 -7.56 -9.90
N LEU A 13 14.34 -7.71 -10.05
CA LEU A 13 13.39 -6.64 -9.74
C LEU A 13 13.59 -6.34 -8.25
N ARG A 14 14.15 -5.18 -7.95
CA ARG A 14 14.39 -4.77 -6.57
C ARG A 14 13.04 -4.45 -5.96
N ALA A 15 12.59 -5.33 -5.06
CA ALA A 15 11.41 -5.09 -4.24
C ALA A 15 11.55 -3.74 -3.51
N THR A 16 10.51 -2.92 -3.58
CA THR A 16 10.45 -1.63 -2.93
C THR A 16 9.48 -1.66 -1.74
N VAL A 17 9.55 -0.64 -0.89
CA VAL A 17 8.55 -0.47 0.20
C VAL A 17 7.15 -0.28 -0.38
N TYR A 18 7.05 0.41 -1.52
CA TYR A 18 5.78 0.58 -2.26
C TYR A 18 5.16 -0.78 -2.61
N ASP A 19 5.96 -1.73 -3.11
CA ASP A 19 5.49 -3.09 -3.43
C ASP A 19 5.10 -3.87 -2.16
N ALA A 20 5.81 -3.66 -1.05
CA ALA A 20 5.53 -4.32 0.22
C ALA A 20 4.19 -3.86 0.80
N VAL A 21 3.88 -2.56 0.75
CA VAL A 21 2.58 -2.01 1.16
C VAL A 21 1.44 -2.56 0.30
N ALA A 22 1.68 -2.82 -0.99
CA ALA A 22 0.72 -3.47 -1.87
C ALA A 22 0.59 -4.99 -1.63
N GLY A 23 1.32 -5.57 -0.68
CA GLY A 23 1.30 -7.00 -0.39
C GLY A 23 2.03 -7.86 -1.43
N ARG A 24 2.91 -7.25 -2.25
CA ARG A 24 3.57 -7.91 -3.39
C ARG A 24 5.01 -8.33 -3.11
N VAL A 25 5.46 -8.29 -1.86
CA VAL A 25 6.84 -8.66 -1.50
C VAL A 25 6.80 -9.79 -0.49
N GLY A 26 7.49 -10.89 -0.78
CA GLY A 26 7.73 -12.01 0.12
C GLY A 26 9.23 -12.18 0.40
N TYR A 27 9.58 -13.21 1.16
CA TYR A 27 10.97 -13.54 1.48
C TYR A 27 11.84 -13.81 0.24
N GLU A 28 11.26 -14.37 -0.82
CA GLU A 28 11.96 -14.72 -2.06
C GLU A 28 12.00 -13.58 -3.09
N GLY A 29 11.36 -12.44 -2.81
CA GLY A 29 11.25 -11.30 -3.72
C GLY A 29 9.80 -10.93 -4.02
N LEU A 30 9.53 -10.47 -5.25
CA LEU A 30 8.17 -10.07 -5.65
C LEU A 30 7.25 -11.30 -5.72
N LEU A 31 6.08 -11.18 -5.11
CA LEU A 31 4.99 -12.15 -5.19
C LEU A 31 4.22 -11.92 -6.49
N LEU A 32 4.24 -12.92 -7.36
CA LEU A 32 3.46 -12.92 -8.61
C LEU A 32 2.00 -13.34 -8.35
N ASP A 33 1.79 -14.15 -7.30
CA ASP A 33 0.48 -14.64 -6.90
C ASP A 33 0.15 -14.20 -5.47
N LYS A 34 -1.11 -13.80 -5.22
CA LYS A 34 -1.61 -13.34 -3.91
C LYS A 34 -1.64 -14.42 -2.81
N GLY A 35 -1.17 -15.64 -3.10
CA GLY A 35 -1.13 -16.76 -2.15
C GLY A 35 0.16 -16.85 -1.32
N GLY A 36 1.16 -15.99 -1.59
CA GLY A 36 2.36 -15.91 -0.78
C GLY A 36 2.13 -15.18 0.56
N ASN A 37 3.06 -15.33 1.50
CA ASN A 37 3.06 -14.58 2.76
C ASN A 37 3.76 -13.22 2.55
N PRO A 38 3.03 -12.10 2.52
CA PRO A 38 3.64 -10.79 2.30
C PRO A 38 4.49 -10.38 3.51
N LEU A 39 5.65 -9.79 3.24
CA LEU A 39 6.48 -9.17 4.25
C LEU A 39 5.88 -7.83 4.68
N PRO A 40 5.93 -7.51 5.98
CA PRO A 40 5.52 -6.20 6.43
C PRO A 40 6.50 -5.12 5.93
N PRO A 41 6.01 -3.89 5.70
CA PRO A 41 6.79 -2.86 5.05
C PRO A 41 7.99 -2.37 5.88
N ASP A 42 7.93 -2.45 7.21
CA ASP A 42 9.07 -2.17 8.09
C ASP A 42 10.20 -3.17 7.87
N GLN A 43 9.89 -4.46 7.74
CA GLN A 43 10.90 -5.48 7.46
C GLN A 43 11.58 -5.21 6.11
N VAL A 44 10.84 -4.78 5.09
CA VAL A 44 11.42 -4.41 3.79
C VAL A 44 12.25 -3.12 3.87
N LEU A 45 11.84 -2.16 4.68
CA LEU A 45 12.53 -0.90 4.87
C LEU A 45 13.87 -1.08 5.61
N TYR A 46 13.87 -1.86 6.69
CA TYR A 46 15.00 -2.01 7.61
C TYR A 46 15.89 -3.23 7.34
N ASN A 47 15.49 -4.17 6.48
CA ASN A 47 16.33 -5.28 6.03
C ASN A 47 17.25 -4.85 4.86
N LYS A 48 17.91 -3.69 4.99
CA LYS A 48 18.88 -3.16 4.03
C LYS A 48 20.23 -2.97 4.72
N ALA A 49 21.32 -3.17 3.98
CA ALA A 49 22.68 -3.09 4.52
C ALA A 49 22.99 -1.76 5.24
N ASP A 50 22.40 -0.66 4.76
CA ASP A 50 22.61 0.69 5.29
C ASP A 50 21.39 1.23 6.07
N ALA A 51 20.53 0.34 6.58
CA ALA A 51 19.38 0.76 7.36
C ALA A 51 19.81 1.37 8.72
N PRO A 52 19.23 2.49 9.16
CA PRO A 52 19.48 3.05 10.48
C PRO A 52 19.14 2.05 11.59
N ILE A 53 19.94 2.05 12.66
CA ILE A 53 19.64 1.30 13.88
C ILE A 53 18.40 1.92 14.53
N ARG A 54 17.41 1.10 14.87
CA ARG A 54 16.18 1.53 15.56
C ARG A 54 16.34 1.38 17.05
N PHE A 55 15.95 2.42 17.77
CA PHE A 55 15.81 2.42 19.23
C PHE A 55 14.35 2.66 19.56
N ALA A 56 13.78 1.89 20.49
CA ALA A 56 12.37 1.98 20.82
C ALA A 56 11.95 3.38 21.32
N GLU A 57 12.89 4.09 21.93
CA GLU A 57 12.72 5.42 22.51
C GLU A 57 12.60 6.53 21.46
N ASN A 58 13.22 6.35 20.29
CA ASN A 58 13.29 7.35 19.22
C ASN A 58 12.99 6.73 17.85
N ASP A 59 12.01 5.82 17.83
CA ASP A 59 11.63 5.08 16.64
C ASP A 59 10.69 5.89 15.75
N ASP A 60 11.27 6.59 14.77
CA ASP A 60 10.52 7.43 13.82
C ASP A 60 9.48 6.64 13.00
N TYR A 61 9.63 5.30 12.88
CA TYR A 61 8.68 4.47 12.14
C TYR A 61 7.26 4.52 12.73
N PHE A 62 7.16 4.61 14.06
CA PHE A 62 5.87 4.68 14.77
C PHE A 62 5.47 6.09 15.16
N ALA A 63 6.01 7.12 14.48
CA ALA A 63 5.71 8.53 14.75
C ALA A 63 4.21 8.87 14.73
N HIS A 64 3.40 8.11 13.96
CA HIS A 64 1.94 8.29 13.93
C HIS A 64 1.27 8.13 15.32
N ARG A 65 1.89 7.39 16.25
CA ARG A 65 1.36 7.20 17.62
C ARG A 65 1.52 8.43 18.50
N CYS A 66 2.38 9.35 18.09
CA CYS A 66 2.67 10.60 18.81
C CYS A 66 1.89 11.78 18.23
N LEU A 67 0.96 11.55 17.30
CA LEU A 67 0.15 12.61 16.73
C LEU A 67 -0.79 13.22 17.78
N PRO A 68 -1.00 14.55 17.74
CA PRO A 68 -2.03 15.21 18.53
C PRO A 68 -3.43 14.60 18.30
N PRO A 69 -4.32 14.58 19.31
CA PRO A 69 -5.66 14.01 19.16
C PRO A 69 -6.53 14.65 18.05
N ASP A 70 -6.27 15.91 17.72
CA ASP A 70 -6.90 16.68 16.66
C ASP A 70 -6.35 16.37 15.26
N GLN A 71 -5.25 15.64 15.16
CA GLN A 71 -4.63 15.23 13.89
C GLN A 71 -4.85 13.74 13.66
N ARG A 72 -6.03 13.38 13.16
CA ARG A 72 -6.38 11.99 12.83
C ARG A 72 -5.95 11.65 11.41
N LEU A 73 -5.29 10.50 11.25
CA LEU A 73 -4.99 9.94 9.95
C LEU A 73 -6.15 9.05 9.48
N PRO A 74 -6.32 8.87 8.15
CA PRO A 74 -7.25 7.89 7.62
C PRO A 74 -6.94 6.48 8.09
N ASP A 75 -7.95 5.62 8.05
CA ASP A 75 -7.82 4.22 8.42
C ASP A 75 -6.74 3.51 7.59
N SER A 76 -5.85 2.79 8.28
CA SER A 76 -4.69 2.19 7.62
C SER A 76 -5.06 1.05 6.68
N ASP A 77 -6.16 0.33 6.96
CA ASP A 77 -6.59 -0.78 6.12
C ASP A 77 -7.31 -0.25 4.88
N LEU A 78 -8.06 0.86 5.00
CA LEU A 78 -8.56 1.61 3.85
C LEU A 78 -7.41 2.05 2.94
N LEU A 79 -6.37 2.68 3.48
CA LEU A 79 -5.21 3.11 2.68
C LEU A 79 -4.51 1.94 1.98
N LYS A 80 -4.30 0.81 2.68
CA LYS A 80 -3.73 -0.41 2.07
C LYS A 80 -4.62 -0.95 0.95
N ALA A 81 -5.94 -0.94 1.12
CA ALA A 81 -6.88 -1.43 0.11
C ALA A 81 -6.84 -0.55 -1.15
N ILE A 82 -6.87 0.78 -0.99
CA ILE A 82 -6.75 1.74 -2.11
C ILE A 82 -5.41 1.53 -2.83
N HIS A 83 -4.32 1.43 -2.08
CA HIS A 83 -2.97 1.24 -2.61
C HIS A 83 -2.83 -0.06 -3.39
N ALA A 84 -3.32 -1.17 -2.84
CA ALA A 84 -3.32 -2.47 -3.50
C ALA A 84 -4.16 -2.46 -4.78
N TYR A 85 -5.37 -1.87 -4.73
CA TYR A 85 -6.23 -1.72 -5.90
C TYR A 85 -5.57 -0.89 -7.00
N ALA A 86 -5.05 0.29 -6.67
CA ALA A 86 -4.39 1.16 -7.64
C ALA A 86 -3.17 0.47 -8.24
N SER A 87 -2.37 -0.20 -7.40
CA SER A 87 -1.23 -0.98 -7.86
C SER A 87 -1.65 -2.06 -8.86
N ASP A 88 -2.72 -2.80 -8.59
CA ASP A 88 -3.24 -3.85 -9.48
C ASP A 88 -3.77 -3.25 -10.79
N PHE A 89 -4.50 -2.14 -10.68
CA PHE A 89 -5.06 -1.44 -11.83
C PHE A 89 -3.97 -0.93 -12.78
N TYR A 90 -2.93 -0.27 -12.28
CA TYR A 90 -1.83 0.23 -13.11
C TYR A 90 -0.94 -0.89 -13.66
N ASP A 91 -0.85 -2.03 -12.99
CA ASP A 91 -0.09 -3.20 -13.47
C ASP A 91 -0.88 -4.03 -14.52
N SER A 92 -2.21 -3.92 -14.53
CA SER A 92 -3.08 -4.68 -15.45
C SER A 92 -2.87 -4.39 -16.94
N GLY A 93 -2.22 -3.26 -17.27
CA GLY A 93 -2.03 -2.82 -18.66
C GLY A 93 -3.29 -2.25 -19.31
N ALA A 94 -4.39 -2.08 -18.57
CA ALA A 94 -5.66 -1.54 -19.09
C ALA A 94 -5.53 -0.14 -19.74
N LEU A 95 -4.54 0.64 -19.30
CA LEU A 95 -4.24 1.98 -19.80
C LEU A 95 -3.03 2.03 -20.75
N GLY A 96 -2.49 0.88 -21.17
CA GLY A 96 -1.26 0.79 -21.95
C GLY A 96 0.00 0.83 -21.08
N GLN A 97 1.08 1.49 -21.54
CA GLN A 97 2.34 1.57 -20.79
C GLN A 97 2.30 2.66 -19.72
N THR A 98 1.68 2.37 -18.58
CA THR A 98 1.51 3.27 -17.43
C THR A 98 2.51 3.02 -16.30
N ARG A 99 3.66 2.42 -16.61
CA ARG A 99 4.70 2.09 -15.62
C ARG A 99 5.17 3.29 -14.79
N ASN A 100 5.10 4.50 -15.34
CA ASN A 100 5.46 5.73 -14.62
C ASN A 100 4.29 6.26 -13.77
N ASP A 101 3.06 6.03 -14.21
CA ASP A 101 1.84 6.46 -13.50
C ASP A 101 1.59 5.61 -12.25
N PHE A 102 2.18 4.41 -12.21
CA PHE A 102 2.18 3.54 -11.02
C PHE A 102 2.69 4.25 -9.76
N ARG A 103 3.56 5.27 -9.88
CA ARG A 103 4.10 6.02 -8.73
C ARG A 103 3.32 7.29 -8.40
N SER A 104 2.25 7.59 -9.15
CA SER A 104 1.46 8.81 -8.93
C SER A 104 0.63 8.78 -7.65
N LEU A 105 0.38 7.59 -7.10
CA LEU A 105 -0.25 7.41 -5.79
C LEU A 105 0.83 7.22 -4.71
N ASP A 106 1.61 8.27 -4.48
CA ASP A 106 2.66 8.30 -3.45
C ASP A 106 2.08 8.49 -2.03
N GLU A 107 2.95 8.60 -1.01
CA GLU A 107 2.52 8.70 0.39
C GLU A 107 1.55 9.87 0.61
N THR A 108 1.80 11.01 -0.03
CA THR A 108 0.98 12.22 0.15
C THR A 108 -0.34 12.10 -0.61
N ALA A 109 -0.29 11.63 -1.86
CA ALA A 109 -1.48 11.42 -2.67
C ALA A 109 -2.42 10.37 -2.05
N LEU A 110 -1.85 9.28 -1.50
CA LEU A 110 -2.62 8.22 -0.85
C LEU A 110 -3.31 8.73 0.42
N ILE A 111 -2.61 9.48 1.27
CA ILE A 111 -3.21 10.09 2.47
C ILE A 111 -4.31 11.07 2.08
N ALA A 112 -4.06 11.96 1.12
CA ALA A 112 -5.06 12.91 0.65
C ALA A 112 -6.31 12.20 0.11
N MET A 113 -6.13 11.11 -0.65
CA MET A 113 -7.25 10.31 -1.16
C MET A 113 -8.04 9.62 -0.04
N GLY A 114 -7.35 9.08 0.98
CA GLY A 114 -8.02 8.51 2.15
C GLY A 114 -8.88 9.52 2.89
N ILE A 115 -8.35 10.73 3.14
CA ILE A 115 -9.11 11.82 3.77
C ILE A 115 -10.34 12.16 2.93
N LEU A 116 -10.17 12.35 1.62
CA LEU A 116 -11.29 12.70 0.75
C LEU A 116 -12.38 11.62 0.73
N ILE A 117 -12.01 10.34 0.73
CA ILE A 117 -12.99 9.25 0.78
C ILE A 117 -13.72 9.22 2.11
N GLU A 118 -13.00 9.29 3.23
CA GLU A 118 -13.62 9.26 4.56
C GLU A 118 -14.58 10.43 4.76
N GLU A 119 -14.15 11.64 4.40
CA GLU A 119 -14.98 12.85 4.49
C GLU A 119 -16.18 12.81 3.53
N ALA A 120 -15.99 12.31 2.30
CA ALA A 120 -17.09 12.15 1.36
C ALA A 120 -18.13 11.12 1.84
N VAL A 121 -17.68 10.03 2.46
CA VAL A 121 -18.56 9.02 3.05
C VAL A 121 -19.29 9.58 4.27
N ALA A 122 -18.59 10.28 5.17
CA ALA A 122 -19.20 10.94 6.32
C ALA A 122 -20.25 11.98 5.90
N ALA A 123 -19.95 12.79 4.88
CA ALA A 123 -20.88 13.77 4.33
C ALA A 123 -22.10 13.11 3.66
N SER A 124 -21.90 12.00 2.96
CA SER A 124 -22.96 11.26 2.25
C SER A 124 -23.90 10.51 3.20
N LEU A 125 -23.33 9.83 4.21
CA LEU A 125 -24.10 9.06 5.18
C LEU A 125 -24.76 9.95 6.25
N GLY A 126 -24.24 11.18 6.47
CA GLY A 126 -24.78 12.13 7.43
C GLY A 126 -24.57 11.69 8.89
N SER A 127 -25.23 12.38 9.83
CA SER A 127 -25.01 12.20 11.27
C SER A 127 -25.57 10.90 11.86
N THR A 128 -26.44 10.19 11.12
CA THR A 128 -27.01 8.87 11.49
C THR A 128 -26.52 7.77 10.56
N GLY A 129 -25.44 8.05 9.82
CA GLY A 129 -24.85 7.16 8.82
C GLY A 129 -24.29 5.87 9.39
N ASP A 130 -23.88 5.90 10.65
CA ASP A 130 -23.45 4.75 11.44
C ASP A 130 -24.52 3.66 11.56
N LEU A 131 -25.80 4.03 11.42
CA LEU A 131 -26.93 3.10 11.43
C LEU A 131 -27.31 2.55 10.04
N ALA A 132 -26.70 3.05 8.96
CA ALA A 132 -27.11 2.70 7.59
C ALA A 132 -26.91 1.21 7.22
N PHE A 133 -26.06 0.51 7.96
CA PHE A 133 -25.73 -0.91 7.73
C PHE A 133 -26.07 -1.83 8.91
N VAL A 134 -26.76 -1.32 9.94
CA VAL A 134 -27.23 -2.14 11.06
C VAL A 134 -28.58 -2.73 10.66
N GLU A 135 -28.69 -4.07 10.60
CA GLU A 135 -29.99 -4.72 10.44
C GLU A 135 -30.90 -4.36 11.61
N ASP A 136 -32.15 -4.02 11.31
CA ASP A 136 -33.17 -3.76 12.32
C ASP A 136 -33.39 -5.04 13.14
N ALA A 137 -33.14 -4.97 14.44
CA ALA A 137 -33.29 -6.11 15.33
C ALA A 137 -34.78 -6.43 15.48
N LYS A 138 -35.25 -7.42 14.71
CA LYS A 138 -36.61 -7.92 14.78
C LYS A 138 -36.86 -8.80 16.01
#